data_AF-A0A969NK75-F1
#
_entry.id   AF-A0A969NK75-F1
#
_cell.length_a   1.000
_cell.length_b   1.000
_cell.length_c   1.000
_cell.angle_alpha   90.00
_cell.angle_beta   90.00
_cell.angle_gamma   90.00
#
_symmetry.space_group_name_H-M   'P 1'
#
loop_
_entity.id
_entity.type
_entity.pdbx_description
1 polymer ?
#
loop_
_entity_poly.entity_id
_entity_poly.type
_entity_poly.pdbx_seq_one_letter_code
_entity_poly.pdbx_strand_id
1 'polypeptide(L)'
;MYSWFSNRIWKINYAKDGANQFEWYPQNDGLHLYNRTSGKHNLTILNNGNIGIGTTVPSQCLEINDGNGVDGTSLIEFNDRAWVGYSLHSLYLKSGSGKNMIFATDGDNEVMRINTYGKVGIGTTTPTDMLTVAGNIHGREVKVTVDAGSVPDFVFEETYPIKNIEEVEAFVKENKHLPEIPSAKEIGENGLQLGEMNLKLLQKIEELTLYLIELNKRVKTLEEENKELKSK
;
A
#
# COMPACT_ATOMS: atom_id res chain seq x y z
N MET A 1 1.89 -60.14 49.12
CA MET A 1 2.82 -59.28 48.39
C MET A 1 2.05 -58.03 47.98
N TYR A 2 2.03 -57.00 48.82
CA TYR A 2 1.26 -55.79 48.55
C TYR A 2 2.02 -54.94 47.53
N SER A 3 1.36 -54.61 46.41
CA SER A 3 1.87 -53.72 45.38
C SER A 3 1.82 -52.27 45.89
N TRP A 4 2.98 -51.64 46.07
CA TRP A 4 3.13 -50.27 46.60
C TRP A 4 3.28 -49.19 45.51
N PHE A 5 2.85 -49.49 44.28
CA PHE A 5 2.87 -48.53 43.17
C PHE A 5 1.48 -48.40 42.55
N SER A 6 0.52 -47.96 43.36
CA SER A 6 -0.73 -47.40 42.85
C SER A 6 -0.47 -45.97 42.35
N ASN A 7 -0.67 -45.75 41.05
CA ASN A 7 -1.00 -44.48 40.39
C ASN A 7 -0.29 -43.20 40.91
N ARG A 8 1.03 -43.22 41.10
CA ARG A 8 1.76 -42.00 41.42
C ARG A 8 1.99 -41.19 40.15
N ILE A 9 1.15 -40.18 39.95
CA ILE A 9 1.39 -39.09 39.01
C ILE A 9 2.67 -38.37 39.46
N TRP A 10 3.73 -38.46 38.66
CA TRP A 10 4.98 -37.77 38.92
C TRP A 10 4.85 -36.31 38.54
N LYS A 11 5.34 -35.44 39.41
CA LYS A 11 5.37 -33.99 39.19
C LYS A 11 6.75 -33.48 39.51
N ILE A 12 7.24 -32.54 38.70
CA ILE A 12 8.52 -31.89 38.93
C ILE A 12 8.25 -30.43 39.30
N ASN A 13 8.61 -30.07 40.53
CA ASN A 13 8.43 -28.73 41.08
C ASN A 13 9.76 -27.99 41.07
N TYR A 14 9.75 -26.77 40.56
CA TYR A 14 10.86 -25.83 40.61
C TYR A 14 10.42 -24.60 41.38
N ALA A 15 11.09 -24.29 42.48
CA ALA A 15 10.80 -23.13 43.31
C ALA A 15 12.09 -22.53 43.84
N LYS A 16 12.28 -21.21 43.69
CA LYS A 16 13.44 -20.50 44.25
C LYS A 16 13.14 -19.92 45.64
N ASP A 17 12.02 -19.21 45.82
CA ASP A 17 11.71 -18.46 47.06
C ASP A 17 10.20 -18.40 47.38
N GLY A 18 9.44 -19.46 47.08
CA GLY A 18 7.99 -19.52 47.33
C GLY A 18 7.12 -18.69 46.38
N ALA A 19 7.66 -17.63 45.76
CA ALA A 19 6.97 -16.74 44.83
C ALA A 19 7.17 -17.06 43.33
N ASN A 20 8.05 -18.00 42.97
CA ASN A 20 8.31 -18.41 41.59
C ASN A 20 8.23 -19.93 41.49
N GLN A 21 7.01 -20.45 41.54
CA GLN A 21 6.75 -21.88 41.58
C GLN A 21 6.26 -22.37 40.21
N PHE A 22 7.08 -23.14 39.52
CA PHE A 22 6.69 -23.84 38.29
C PHE A 22 6.54 -25.33 38.54
N GLU A 23 5.53 -25.92 37.92
CA GLU A 23 5.21 -27.34 38.07
C GLU A 23 5.03 -27.95 36.69
N TRP A 24 5.82 -28.99 36.40
CA TRP A 24 5.57 -29.88 35.27
C TRP A 24 4.79 -31.08 35.76
N TYR A 25 3.58 -31.28 35.23
CA TYR A 25 2.73 -32.39 35.63
C TYR A 25 1.82 -32.88 34.51
N PRO A 26 1.50 -34.19 34.49
CA PRO A 26 0.53 -34.73 33.56
C PRO A 26 -0.90 -34.50 34.06
N GLN A 27 -1.82 -34.33 33.12
CA GLN A 27 -3.27 -34.32 33.27
C GLN A 27 -3.88 -35.38 32.36
N ASN A 28 -5.20 -35.55 32.41
CA ASN A 28 -5.90 -36.51 31.55
C ASN A 28 -5.76 -36.18 30.05
N ASP A 29 -5.56 -34.90 29.73
CA ASP A 29 -5.46 -34.35 28.39
C ASP A 29 -4.02 -34.18 27.88
N GLY A 30 -3.01 -34.17 28.76
CA GLY A 30 -1.62 -34.05 28.33
C GLY A 30 -0.60 -33.70 29.42
N LEU A 31 0.55 -33.16 29.02
CA LEU A 31 1.60 -32.64 29.90
C LEU A 31 1.50 -31.11 29.98
N HIS A 32 1.54 -30.57 31.19
CA HIS A 32 1.41 -29.13 31.42
C HIS A 32 2.61 -28.56 32.18
N LEU A 33 3.03 -27.36 31.78
CA LEU A 33 3.86 -26.46 32.58
C LEU A 33 2.95 -25.38 33.17
N TYR A 34 2.80 -25.44 34.48
CA TYR A 34 1.95 -24.54 35.25
C TYR A 34 2.78 -23.59 36.09
N ASN A 35 2.41 -22.32 36.06
CA ASN A 35 2.95 -21.31 36.96
C ASN A 35 1.97 -21.17 38.14
N ARG A 36 2.37 -21.68 39.30
CA ARG A 36 1.54 -21.62 40.51
C ARG A 36 1.40 -20.21 41.07
N THR A 37 2.33 -19.32 40.74
CA THR A 37 2.27 -17.91 41.16
C THR A 37 1.19 -17.16 40.41
N SER A 38 1.13 -17.29 39.07
CA SER A 38 0.11 -16.64 38.26
C SER A 38 -1.20 -17.43 38.14
N GLY A 39 -1.18 -18.71 38.51
CA GLY A 39 -2.30 -19.63 38.37
C GLY A 39 -2.59 -20.02 36.91
N LYS A 40 -1.64 -19.83 35.99
CA LYS A 40 -1.82 -20.04 34.54
C LYS A 40 -0.99 -21.22 34.01
N HIS A 41 -1.51 -21.86 32.97
CA HIS A 41 -0.76 -22.81 32.15
C HIS A 41 0.07 -22.06 31.12
N ASN A 42 1.39 -22.14 31.23
CA ASN A 42 2.30 -21.46 30.31
C ASN A 42 2.56 -22.29 29.06
N LEU A 43 2.65 -23.62 29.20
CA LEU A 43 2.79 -24.57 28.10
C LEU A 43 1.89 -25.78 28.35
N THR A 44 1.24 -26.26 27.31
CA THR A 44 0.44 -27.49 27.29
C THR A 44 0.89 -28.33 26.10
N ILE A 45 1.09 -29.63 26.30
CA ILE A 45 1.33 -30.60 25.24
C ILE A 45 0.25 -31.67 25.39
N LEU A 46 -0.77 -31.64 24.53
CA LEU A 46 -1.87 -32.59 24.57
C LEU A 46 -1.41 -33.99 24.13
N ASN A 47 -2.16 -35.02 24.54
CA ASN A 47 -1.89 -36.42 24.16
C ASN A 47 -1.94 -36.66 22.64
N ASN A 48 -2.64 -35.79 21.89
CA ASN A 48 -2.67 -35.82 20.43
C ASN A 48 -1.47 -35.13 19.76
N GLY A 49 -0.55 -34.55 20.54
CA GLY A 49 0.65 -33.86 20.06
C GLY A 49 0.50 -32.35 19.87
N ASN A 50 -0.70 -31.77 20.05
CA ASN A 50 -0.87 -30.32 19.95
C ASN A 50 -0.17 -29.59 21.09
N ILE A 51 0.53 -28.50 20.76
CA ILE A 51 1.27 -27.68 21.72
C ILE A 51 0.56 -26.33 21.87
N GLY A 52 0.22 -25.96 23.10
CA GLY A 52 -0.35 -24.66 23.46
C GLY A 52 0.63 -23.85 24.29
N ILE A 53 0.90 -22.59 23.94
CA ILE A 53 1.59 -21.62 24.80
C ILE A 53 0.53 -20.63 25.30
N GLY A 54 0.34 -20.54 26.62
CA GLY A 54 -0.70 -19.69 27.22
C GLY A 54 -2.16 -20.15 27.01
N THR A 55 -2.37 -21.34 26.42
CA THR A 55 -3.68 -22.02 26.28
C THR A 55 -3.58 -23.47 26.74
N THR A 56 -4.68 -24.01 27.28
CA THR A 56 -4.81 -25.44 27.65
C THR A 56 -5.54 -26.27 26.61
N VAL A 57 -6.17 -25.63 25.62
CA VAL A 57 -7.01 -26.31 24.63
C VAL A 57 -6.57 -25.96 23.20
N PRO A 58 -5.29 -26.18 22.83
CA PRO A 58 -4.80 -25.87 21.49
C PRO A 58 -5.58 -26.66 20.43
N SER A 59 -6.23 -25.90 19.54
CA SER A 59 -7.03 -26.42 18.42
C SER A 59 -6.18 -26.78 17.20
N GLN A 60 -4.92 -26.35 17.17
CA GLN A 60 -3.93 -26.60 16.12
C GLN A 60 -2.66 -27.25 16.69
N CYS A 61 -1.78 -27.76 15.82
CA CYS A 61 -0.52 -28.39 16.24
C CYS A 61 0.36 -27.49 17.12
N LEU A 62 0.35 -26.16 16.86
CA LEU A 62 0.94 -25.15 17.72
C LEU A 62 -0.02 -23.95 17.82
N GLU A 63 -0.45 -23.61 19.03
CA GLU A 63 -1.29 -22.44 19.30
C GLU A 63 -0.63 -21.59 20.39
N ILE A 64 -0.48 -20.28 20.13
CA ILE A 64 0.07 -19.31 21.10
C ILE A 64 -1.04 -18.33 21.43
N ASN A 65 -1.38 -18.21 22.72
CA ASN A 65 -2.40 -17.33 23.24
C ASN A 65 -1.79 -16.44 24.33
N ASP A 66 -1.95 -15.12 24.19
CA ASP A 66 -1.39 -14.13 25.12
C ASP A 66 -2.27 -13.95 26.39
N GLY A 67 -3.43 -14.62 26.44
CA GLY A 67 -4.34 -14.59 27.57
C GLY A 67 -5.26 -13.37 27.63
N ASN A 68 -5.36 -12.56 26.56
CA ASN A 68 -6.21 -11.37 26.52
C ASN A 68 -7.53 -11.53 25.74
N GLY A 69 -7.84 -12.72 25.19
CA GLY A 69 -9.21 -13.10 24.81
C GLY A 69 -9.92 -12.24 23.76
N VAL A 70 -9.19 -11.51 22.91
CA VAL A 70 -9.75 -10.80 21.75
C VAL A 70 -8.86 -11.02 20.53
N ASP A 71 -9.50 -11.09 19.36
CA ASP A 71 -8.98 -11.33 18.01
C ASP A 71 -7.74 -10.50 17.61
N GLY A 72 -6.59 -10.82 18.19
CA GLY A 72 -5.33 -10.11 17.98
C GLY A 72 -4.16 -10.84 18.63
N THR A 73 -4.07 -12.15 18.40
CA THR A 73 -2.97 -13.00 18.85
C THR A 73 -1.68 -12.57 18.15
N SER A 74 -0.81 -11.89 18.88
CA SER A 74 0.60 -11.80 18.50
C SER A 74 1.20 -13.21 18.61
N LEU A 75 1.61 -13.79 17.48
CA LEU A 75 2.34 -15.06 17.43
C LEU A 75 3.74 -14.89 18.02
N ILE A 76 4.39 -13.76 17.70
CA ILE A 76 5.69 -13.36 18.25
C ILE A 76 5.65 -11.84 18.50
N GLU A 77 5.92 -11.45 19.74
CA GLU A 77 6.14 -10.07 20.13
C GLU A 77 7.61 -9.86 20.51
N PHE A 78 8.21 -8.81 19.99
CA PHE A 78 9.59 -8.43 20.31
C PHE A 78 9.62 -7.21 21.23
N ASN A 79 9.30 -7.38 22.52
CA ASN A 79 9.38 -6.31 23.55
C ASN A 79 8.76 -4.97 23.09
N ASP A 80 7.50 -4.99 22.63
CA ASP A 80 6.78 -3.82 22.08
C ASP A 80 7.36 -3.16 20.80
N ARG A 81 8.35 -3.79 20.14
CA ARG A 81 9.04 -3.20 18.97
C ARG A 81 8.49 -3.68 17.63
N ALA A 82 7.97 -4.90 17.58
CA ALA A 82 7.38 -5.48 16.38
C ALA A 82 6.47 -6.64 16.76
N TRP A 83 5.41 -6.82 15.98
CA TRP A 83 4.44 -7.89 16.15
C TRP A 83 4.22 -8.62 14.83
N VAL A 84 4.25 -9.95 14.90
CA VAL A 84 3.73 -10.86 13.88
C VAL A 84 2.55 -11.57 14.52
N GLY A 85 1.35 -11.46 13.94
CA GLY A 85 0.14 -12.03 14.53
C GLY A 85 -0.99 -12.18 13.53
N TYR A 86 -2.16 -12.58 13.99
CA TYR A 86 -3.36 -12.61 13.16
C TYR A 86 -4.53 -11.89 13.81
N SER A 87 -5.41 -11.30 13.00
CA SER A 87 -6.68 -10.72 13.44
C SER A 87 -7.70 -10.92 12.32
N LEU A 88 -8.92 -11.35 12.65
CA LEU A 88 -10.01 -11.60 11.69
C LEU A 88 -9.56 -12.35 10.41
N HIS A 89 -8.71 -13.38 10.58
CA HIS A 89 -8.13 -14.23 9.52
C HIS A 89 -7.06 -13.58 8.61
N SER A 90 -6.56 -12.39 8.94
CA SER A 90 -5.45 -11.76 8.21
C SER A 90 -4.15 -11.84 9.01
N LEU A 91 -3.03 -12.04 8.32
CA LEU A 91 -1.69 -11.87 8.90
C LEU A 91 -1.43 -10.37 9.11
N TYR A 92 -1.05 -9.99 10.33
CA TYR A 92 -0.61 -8.65 10.67
C TYR A 92 0.89 -8.65 10.91
N LEU A 93 1.58 -7.79 10.16
CA LEU A 93 2.94 -7.36 10.43
C LEU A 93 2.85 -5.91 10.88
N LYS A 94 3.27 -5.61 12.11
CA LYS A 94 3.12 -4.28 12.68
C LYS A 94 4.41 -3.85 13.36
N SER A 95 4.89 -2.66 13.01
CA SER A 95 5.98 -1.99 13.73
C SER A 95 5.48 -1.41 15.05
N GLY A 96 6.37 -1.29 16.02
CA GLY A 96 6.09 -0.61 17.29
C GLY A 96 5.62 0.83 17.09
N SER A 97 4.96 1.39 18.11
CA SER A 97 4.42 2.75 18.05
C SER A 97 5.49 3.77 17.65
N GLY A 98 5.18 4.62 16.66
CA GLY A 98 6.10 5.63 16.14
C GLY A 98 7.29 5.07 15.35
N LYS A 99 7.24 3.80 14.91
CA LYS A 99 8.27 3.18 14.07
C LYS A 99 7.74 2.84 12.68
N ASN A 100 8.63 2.91 11.71
CA ASN A 100 8.36 2.47 10.33
C ASN A 100 8.38 0.94 10.24
N MET A 101 7.68 0.38 9.27
CA MET A 101 7.93 -0.98 8.80
C MET A 101 9.02 -0.92 7.75
N ILE A 102 10.07 -1.73 7.89
CA ILE A 102 11.26 -1.69 7.04
C ILE A 102 11.49 -3.07 6.44
N PHE A 103 11.73 -3.11 5.13
CA PHE A 103 12.24 -4.25 4.39
C PHE A 103 13.66 -3.92 3.97
N ALA A 104 14.61 -4.72 4.46
CA ALA A 104 16.03 -4.57 4.18
C ALA A 104 16.58 -5.87 3.58
N THR A 105 17.62 -5.74 2.75
CA THR A 105 18.46 -6.85 2.31
C THR A 105 19.77 -6.84 3.10
N ASP A 106 20.80 -7.58 2.63
CA ASP A 106 22.07 -7.79 3.34
C ASP A 106 22.59 -6.56 4.11
N GLY A 107 22.92 -6.78 5.39
CA GLY A 107 23.22 -5.72 6.36
C GLY A 107 22.01 -4.83 6.69
N ASP A 108 22.25 -3.51 6.71
CA ASP A 108 21.24 -2.48 6.98
C ASP A 108 20.71 -1.83 5.69
N ASN A 109 20.79 -2.54 4.54
CA ASN A 109 20.39 -2.00 3.25
C ASN A 109 18.86 -1.99 3.09
N GLU A 110 18.23 -0.91 3.54
CA GLU A 110 16.80 -0.69 3.36
C GLU A 110 16.41 -0.53 1.88
N VAL A 111 15.50 -1.39 1.42
CA VAL A 111 14.99 -1.38 0.04
C VAL A 111 13.55 -0.86 -0.07
N MET A 112 12.75 -1.03 0.99
CA MET A 112 11.37 -0.55 1.06
C MET A 112 10.97 -0.21 2.49
N ARG A 113 10.11 0.78 2.67
CA ARG A 113 9.45 1.08 3.95
C ARG A 113 7.98 1.42 3.81
N ILE A 114 7.26 1.26 4.92
CA ILE A 114 6.00 1.94 5.20
C ILE A 114 6.26 2.84 6.41
N ASN A 115 6.16 4.16 6.24
CA ASN A 115 6.44 5.08 7.33
C ASN A 115 5.27 5.18 8.33
N THR A 116 5.46 5.91 9.43
CA THR A 116 4.43 6.13 10.46
C THR A 116 3.15 6.82 9.97
N TYR A 117 3.17 7.42 8.78
CA TYR A 117 2.02 8.06 8.13
C TYR A 117 1.35 7.14 7.09
N GLY A 118 1.80 5.89 6.95
CA GLY A 118 1.28 4.94 5.98
C GLY A 118 1.82 5.09 4.55
N LYS A 119 2.79 5.98 4.32
CA LYS A 119 3.40 6.19 3.00
C LYS A 119 4.43 5.10 2.70
N VAL A 120 4.37 4.55 1.49
CA VAL A 120 5.29 3.53 0.99
C VAL A 120 6.45 4.19 0.24
N GLY A 121 7.67 3.88 0.66
CA GLY A 121 8.89 4.26 -0.05
C GLY A 121 9.59 3.04 -0.63
N ILE A 122 9.97 3.06 -1.90
CA ILE A 122 10.82 2.05 -2.54
C ILE A 122 12.11 2.74 -2.98
N GLY A 123 13.26 2.29 -2.47
CA GLY A 123 14.56 2.94 -2.69
C GLY A 123 14.70 4.32 -2.02
N THR A 124 13.79 4.70 -1.14
CA THR A 124 13.83 5.99 -0.41
C THR A 124 13.34 5.85 1.02
N THR A 125 13.99 6.56 1.93
CA THR A 125 13.58 6.66 3.34
C THR A 125 12.59 7.80 3.59
N THR A 126 12.35 8.67 2.61
CA THR A 126 11.54 9.89 2.75
C THR A 126 10.44 9.95 1.68
N PRO A 127 9.45 9.03 1.71
CA PRO A 127 8.36 9.08 0.74
C PRO A 127 7.53 10.36 0.92
N THR A 128 7.36 11.10 -0.17
CA THR A 128 6.59 12.35 -0.24
C THR A 128 5.11 12.09 -0.45
N ASP A 129 4.77 10.97 -1.08
CA ASP A 129 3.42 10.58 -1.47
C ASP A 129 3.05 9.20 -0.91
N MET A 130 1.80 8.76 -1.08
CA MET A 130 1.37 7.44 -0.60
C MET A 130 2.24 6.30 -1.16
N LEU A 131 2.75 6.46 -2.38
CA LEU A 131 3.79 5.63 -2.96
C LEU A 131 4.84 6.53 -3.61
N THR A 132 6.09 6.46 -3.12
CA THR A 132 7.25 7.11 -3.75
C THR A 132 8.26 6.05 -4.15
N VAL A 133 8.66 6.04 -5.42
CA VAL A 133 9.68 5.14 -5.95
C VAL A 133 10.88 5.97 -6.40
N ALA A 134 12.03 5.81 -5.75
CA ALA A 134 13.27 6.46 -6.15
C ALA A 134 13.97 5.65 -7.24
N GLY A 135 13.32 5.58 -8.41
CA GLY A 135 13.80 4.80 -9.55
C GLY A 135 12.73 4.64 -10.63
N ASN A 136 12.99 3.76 -11.58
CA ASN A 136 12.08 3.50 -12.69
C ASN A 136 11.03 2.45 -12.30
N ILE A 137 9.79 2.67 -12.73
CA ILE A 137 8.70 1.69 -12.65
C ILE A 137 8.51 1.09 -14.04
N HIS A 138 8.79 -0.21 -14.19
CA HIS A 138 8.49 -0.96 -15.40
C HIS A 138 7.18 -1.74 -15.21
N GLY A 139 6.16 -1.41 -16.00
CA GLY A 139 4.87 -2.09 -15.99
C GLY A 139 4.41 -2.38 -17.41
N ARG A 140 3.53 -3.37 -17.58
CA ARG A 140 2.93 -3.68 -18.89
C ARG A 140 1.86 -2.66 -19.30
N GLU A 141 1.14 -2.12 -18.34
CA GLU A 141 0.08 -1.14 -18.53
C GLU A 141 -0.08 -0.31 -17.25
N VAL A 142 -0.46 0.96 -17.40
CA VAL A 142 -0.77 1.87 -16.28
C VAL A 142 -2.13 2.51 -16.55
N LYS A 143 -3.12 2.17 -15.74
CA LYS A 143 -4.42 2.84 -15.73
C LYS A 143 -4.35 4.03 -14.77
N VAL A 144 -4.42 5.24 -15.32
CA VAL A 144 -4.51 6.48 -14.53
C VAL A 144 -5.97 6.89 -14.44
N THR A 145 -6.48 7.02 -13.23
CA THR A 145 -7.83 7.53 -12.97
C THR A 145 -7.79 9.03 -12.78
N VAL A 146 -8.70 9.74 -13.44
CA VAL A 146 -8.94 11.18 -13.32
C VAL A 146 -10.42 11.38 -13.00
N ASP A 147 -10.78 12.53 -12.44
CA ASP A 147 -12.19 12.82 -12.13
C ASP A 147 -13.02 12.87 -13.41
N ALA A 148 -14.26 12.39 -13.34
CA ALA A 148 -15.12 12.18 -14.52
C ALA A 148 -15.40 13.48 -15.32
N GLY A 149 -15.28 14.65 -14.69
CA GLY A 149 -15.46 15.96 -15.34
C GLY A 149 -14.17 16.58 -15.89
N SER A 150 -13.02 15.91 -15.79
CA SER A 150 -11.73 16.44 -16.25
C SER A 150 -11.43 16.12 -17.72
N VAL A 151 -12.27 15.31 -18.38
CA VAL A 151 -12.13 15.00 -19.81
C VAL A 151 -12.55 16.24 -20.62
N PRO A 152 -11.73 16.70 -21.59
CA PRO A 152 -11.89 17.99 -22.23
C PRO A 152 -13.00 18.10 -23.28
N ASP A 153 -14.00 17.20 -23.30
CA ASP A 153 -15.10 17.19 -24.28
C ASP A 153 -15.83 18.54 -24.42
N PHE A 154 -15.77 19.38 -23.37
CA PHE A 154 -16.29 20.76 -23.37
C PHE A 154 -15.69 21.65 -24.48
N VAL A 155 -14.54 21.29 -25.06
CA VAL A 155 -13.93 22.01 -26.19
C VAL A 155 -14.90 22.06 -27.39
N PHE A 156 -15.77 21.07 -27.55
CA PHE A 156 -16.74 21.01 -28.63
C PHE A 156 -18.07 21.73 -28.36
N GLU A 157 -18.24 22.37 -27.19
CA GLU A 157 -19.44 23.16 -26.91
C GLU A 157 -19.48 24.45 -27.73
N GLU A 158 -20.67 24.88 -28.17
CA GLU A 158 -20.82 26.10 -28.99
C GLU A 158 -20.31 27.37 -28.29
N THR A 159 -20.30 27.39 -26.96
CA THR A 159 -19.83 28.51 -26.15
C THR A 159 -18.34 28.44 -25.81
N TYR A 160 -17.61 27.42 -26.28
CA TYR A 160 -16.20 27.27 -25.99
C TYR A 160 -15.39 28.41 -26.63
N PRO A 161 -14.65 29.21 -25.84
CA PRO A 161 -13.90 30.35 -26.35
C PRO A 161 -12.59 29.86 -26.98
N ILE A 162 -12.66 29.33 -28.20
CA ILE A 162 -11.46 28.96 -28.95
C ILE A 162 -10.58 30.20 -29.16
N LYS A 163 -9.30 30.08 -28.78
CA LYS A 163 -8.33 31.17 -28.99
C LYS A 163 -8.13 31.37 -30.49
N ASN A 164 -7.85 32.59 -30.90
CA ASN A 164 -7.51 32.81 -32.30
C ASN A 164 -6.13 32.21 -32.61
N ILE A 165 -5.96 31.61 -33.80
CA ILE A 165 -4.69 31.00 -34.22
C ILE A 165 -3.53 32.00 -34.22
N GLU A 166 -3.79 33.27 -34.52
CA GLU A 166 -2.75 34.33 -34.43
C GLU A 166 -2.33 34.63 -32.98
N GLU A 167 -3.25 34.52 -32.01
CA GLU A 167 -2.92 34.66 -30.59
C GLU A 167 -2.11 33.47 -30.10
N VAL A 168 -2.46 32.25 -30.55
CA VAL A 168 -1.70 31.04 -30.26
C VAL A 168 -0.29 31.14 -30.85
N GLU A 169 -0.14 31.64 -32.08
CA GLU A 169 1.17 31.87 -32.70
C GLU A 169 2.01 32.86 -31.90
N ALA A 170 1.43 33.99 -31.49
CA ALA A 170 2.12 34.97 -30.65
C ALA A 170 2.56 34.35 -29.32
N PHE A 171 1.69 33.57 -28.66
CA PHE A 171 2.01 32.89 -27.41
C PHE A 171 3.19 31.92 -27.57
N VAL A 172 3.16 31.08 -28.61
CA VAL A 172 4.21 30.08 -28.85
C VAL A 172 5.55 30.75 -29.19
N LYS A 173 5.54 31.84 -29.97
CA LYS A 173 6.75 32.62 -30.29
C LYS A 173 7.42 33.18 -29.04
N GLU A 174 6.63 33.68 -28.10
CA GLU A 174 7.11 34.26 -26.84
C GLU A 174 7.52 33.17 -25.83
N ASN A 175 6.63 32.21 -25.56
CA ASN A 175 6.76 31.29 -24.42
C ASN A 175 7.44 29.96 -24.76
N LYS A 176 7.60 29.61 -26.04
CA LYS A 176 8.21 28.36 -26.51
C LYS A 176 7.51 27.07 -26.06
N HIS A 177 6.26 27.16 -25.63
CA HIS A 177 5.37 26.03 -25.37
C HIS A 177 3.92 26.39 -25.74
N LEU A 178 3.03 25.40 -25.76
CA LEU A 178 1.61 25.61 -26.05
C LEU A 178 0.90 26.27 -24.85
N PRO A 179 -0.18 27.04 -25.07
CA PRO A 179 -1.03 27.51 -23.99
C PRO A 179 -1.52 26.36 -23.10
N GLU A 180 -1.61 26.59 -21.79
CA GLU A 180 -2.03 25.65 -20.72
C GLU A 180 -1.14 24.41 -20.51
N ILE A 181 -0.20 24.13 -21.41
CA ILE A 181 0.85 23.14 -21.19
C ILE A 181 1.95 23.78 -20.34
N PRO A 182 2.37 23.14 -19.22
CA PRO A 182 3.44 23.68 -18.40
C PRO A 182 4.76 23.73 -19.17
N SER A 183 5.55 24.76 -18.90
CA SER A 183 6.88 24.94 -19.48
C SER A 183 7.86 23.86 -19.01
N ALA A 184 8.94 23.67 -19.75
CA ALA A 184 10.01 22.74 -19.35
C ALA A 184 10.61 23.08 -17.98
N LYS A 185 10.64 24.38 -17.63
CA LYS A 185 11.11 24.84 -16.31
C LYS A 185 10.16 24.38 -15.20
N GLU A 186 8.85 24.60 -15.37
CA GLU A 186 7.84 24.19 -14.37
C GLU A 186 7.81 22.67 -14.17
N ILE A 187 7.96 21.90 -15.26
CA ILE A 187 8.07 20.43 -15.19
C ILE A 187 9.35 20.00 -14.47
N GLY A 188 10.48 20.70 -14.72
CA GLY A 188 11.75 20.41 -14.05
C GLY A 188 11.71 20.69 -12.55
N GLU A 189 10.92 21.67 -12.10
CA GLU A 189 10.79 22.04 -10.70
C GLU A 189 9.75 21.19 -9.94
N ASN A 190 8.60 20.92 -10.56
CA ASN A 190 7.44 20.31 -9.88
C ASN A 190 7.17 18.85 -10.30
N GLY A 191 7.89 18.34 -11.30
CA GLY A 191 7.59 17.06 -11.93
C GLY A 191 6.42 17.14 -12.92
N LEU A 192 6.05 15.99 -13.49
CA LEU A 192 4.98 15.86 -14.47
C LEU A 192 3.88 14.95 -13.95
N GLN A 193 2.66 15.48 -13.81
CA GLN A 193 1.49 14.68 -13.50
C GLN A 193 0.94 14.04 -14.78
N LEU A 194 1.14 12.72 -14.94
CA LEU A 194 0.79 12.00 -16.17
C LEU A 194 -0.69 12.12 -16.58
N GLY A 195 -1.61 12.02 -15.61
CA GLY A 195 -3.04 12.13 -15.87
C GLY A 195 -3.43 13.51 -16.38
N GLU A 196 -3.01 14.56 -15.66
CA GLU A 196 -3.26 15.95 -16.04
C GLU A 196 -2.63 16.30 -17.40
N MET A 197 -1.38 15.87 -17.64
CA MET A 197 -0.71 16.11 -18.91
C MET A 197 -1.44 15.43 -20.08
N ASN A 198 -1.87 14.18 -19.93
CA ASN A 198 -2.61 13.49 -20.99
C ASN A 198 -3.96 14.16 -21.29
N LEU A 199 -4.65 14.68 -20.27
CA LEU A 199 -5.88 15.44 -20.46
C LEU A 199 -5.64 16.77 -21.17
N LYS A 200 -4.61 17.51 -20.78
CA LYS A 200 -4.23 18.75 -21.48
C LYS A 200 -3.82 18.48 -22.93
N LEU A 201 -3.10 17.40 -23.20
CA LEU A 201 -2.76 16.99 -24.56
C LEU A 201 -4.02 16.64 -25.37
N LEU A 202 -4.98 15.93 -24.78
CA LEU A 202 -6.27 15.65 -25.42
C LEU A 202 -7.01 16.95 -25.74
N GLN A 203 -7.07 17.90 -24.81
CA GLN A 203 -7.67 19.22 -25.05
C GLN A 203 -7.02 19.93 -26.25
N LYS A 204 -5.68 19.89 -26.35
CA LYS A 204 -4.98 20.50 -27.51
C LYS A 204 -5.27 19.78 -28.82
N ILE A 205 -5.48 18.46 -28.81
CA ILE A 205 -5.89 17.70 -29.99
C ILE A 205 -7.30 18.10 -30.44
N GLU A 206 -8.21 18.31 -29.50
CA GLU A 206 -9.58 18.74 -29.79
C GLU A 206 -9.64 20.17 -30.32
N GLU A 207 -8.90 21.10 -29.71
CA GLU A 207 -8.74 22.48 -30.21
C GLU A 207 -8.14 22.48 -31.64
N LEU A 208 -7.11 21.66 -31.88
CA LEU A 208 -6.51 21.51 -33.20
C LEU A 208 -7.53 20.99 -34.22
N THR A 209 -8.41 20.08 -33.80
CA THR A 209 -9.48 19.54 -34.65
C THR A 209 -10.47 20.64 -35.05
N LEU A 210 -10.81 21.57 -34.16
CA LEU A 210 -11.65 22.73 -34.48
C LEU A 210 -10.99 23.66 -35.50
N TYR A 211 -9.70 23.99 -35.33
CA TYR A 211 -8.96 24.78 -36.32
C TYR A 211 -8.92 24.10 -37.69
N LEU A 212 -8.75 22.77 -37.74
CA LEU A 212 -8.78 22.03 -39.00
C LEU A 212 -10.15 22.06 -39.67
N ILE A 213 -11.24 21.97 -38.89
CA ILE A 213 -12.61 22.08 -39.41
C ILE A 213 -12.83 23.47 -40.01
N GLU A 214 -12.41 24.53 -39.33
CA GLU A 214 -12.49 25.91 -39.82
C GLU A 214 -11.66 26.12 -41.09
N LEU A 215 -10.42 25.64 -41.09
CA LEU A 215 -9.53 25.72 -42.25
C LEU A 215 -10.13 25.00 -43.46
N ASN A 216 -10.67 23.79 -43.28
CA ASN A 216 -11.32 23.04 -44.35
C ASN A 216 -12.55 23.77 -44.92
N LYS A 217 -13.36 24.41 -44.07
CA LYS A 217 -14.47 25.27 -44.53
C LYS A 217 -13.95 26.41 -45.40
N ARG A 218 -12.89 27.11 -44.97
CA ARG A 218 -12.28 28.22 -45.71
C ARG A 218 -11.68 27.76 -47.05
N VAL A 219 -11.01 26.61 -47.08
CA VAL A 219 -10.46 26.04 -48.32
C VAL A 219 -11.58 25.74 -49.31
N LYS A 220 -12.69 25.12 -48.88
CA LYS A 220 -13.83 24.86 -49.77
C LYS A 220 -14.42 26.14 -50.36
N THR A 221 -14.60 27.17 -49.54
CA THR A 221 -15.07 28.48 -50.02
C THR A 221 -14.13 29.06 -51.07
N LEU A 222 -12.81 29.04 -50.82
CA LEU A 222 -11.82 29.51 -51.79
C LEU A 222 -11.79 28.68 -53.08
N GLU A 223 -12.02 27.36 -53.00
CA GLU A 223 -12.11 26.48 -54.18
C GLU A 223 -13.36 26.80 -55.03
N GLU A 224 -14.50 27.05 -54.39
CA GLU A 224 -15.74 27.46 -55.03
C GLU A 224 -15.59 28.82 -55.72
N GLU A 225 -15.07 29.83 -55.02
CA GLU A 225 -14.78 31.16 -55.59
C GLU A 225 -13.83 31.08 -56.79
N ASN A 226 -12.77 30.27 -56.68
CA ASN A 226 -11.83 30.07 -57.79
C ASN A 226 -12.47 29.39 -59.00
N LYS A 227 -13.42 28.45 -58.78
CA LYS A 227 -14.14 27.79 -59.86
C LYS A 227 -15.05 28.78 -60.59
N GLU A 228 -15.73 29.65 -59.87
CA GLU A 228 -16.56 30.71 -60.46
C GLU A 228 -15.73 31.71 -61.27
N LEU A 229 -14.59 32.15 -60.73
CA LEU A 229 -13.68 33.07 -61.43
C LEU A 229 -13.12 32.48 -62.73
N LYS A 230 -12.79 31.19 -62.75
CA LYS A 230 -12.31 30.50 -63.97
C LYS A 230 -13.39 30.26 -65.02
N SER A 231 -14.67 30.39 -64.66
CA SER A 231 -15.80 30.19 -65.56
C SER A 231 -16.28 31.48 -66.26
N LYS A 232 -15.68 32.63 -65.92
CA LYS A 232 -15.87 33.93 -66.58
C LYS A 232 -14.79 34.16 -67.62
#